data_AF-A0A800DJE8-F1
#
_entry.id   AF-A0A800DJE8-F1
#
_cell.length_a   1.000
_cell.length_b   1.000
_cell.length_c   1.000
_cell.angle_alpha   90.00
_cell.angle_beta   90.00
_cell.angle_gamma   90.00
#
_symmetry.space_group_name_H-M   'P 1'
#
loop_
_entity.id
_entity.type
_entity.pdbx_description
1 polymer ?
#
loop_
_entity_poly.entity_id
_entity_poly.type
_entity_poly.pdbx_seq_one_letter_code
_entity_poly.pdbx_strand_id
1 'polypeptide(L)' 'MPFVHKDAAGNITARAVDFRATAHVVGDTTHDDLQMEKGACLDGNFRKRVSTE' A
#
# COMPACT_ATOMS: atom_id res chain seq x y z
N MET A 1 10.89 -5.88 6.96
CA MET A 1 9.67 -5.11 6.65
C MET A 1 9.97 -4.24 5.44
N PRO A 2 9.23 -4.35 4.33
CA PRO A 2 9.46 -3.48 3.18
C PRO A 2 8.90 -2.07 3.45
N PHE A 3 9.72 -1.05 3.23
CA PHE A 3 9.35 0.36 3.38
C PHE A 3 9.29 1.02 1.99
N VAL A 4 8.14 1.59 1.62
CA VAL A 4 7.98 2.30 0.34
C VAL A 4 8.20 3.79 0.57
N HIS A 5 9.32 4.30 0.06
CA HIS A 5 9.77 5.68 0.33
C HIS A 5 9.52 6.65 -0.83
N LYS A 6 9.38 6.14 -2.05
CA LYS A 6 9.24 6.91 -3.30
C LYS A 6 8.43 6.04 -4.26
N ASP A 7 7.30 6.57 -4.73
CA ASP A 7 6.58 6.17 -5.95
C ASP A 7 6.54 4.66 -6.24
N ALA A 8 5.49 3.99 -5.76
CA ALA A 8 5.21 2.62 -6.16
C ALA A 8 4.10 2.62 -7.22
N ALA A 9 4.49 2.41 -8.48
CA ALA A 9 3.58 2.27 -9.60
C ALA A 9 3.51 0.82 -10.06
N GLY A 10 2.32 0.20 -10.01
CA GLY A 10 2.10 -1.17 -10.44
C GLY A 10 1.30 -2.03 -9.46
N ASN A 11 1.26 -3.34 -9.69
CA ASN A 11 0.56 -4.29 -8.84
C ASN A 11 1.39 -4.59 -7.58
N ILE A 12 1.05 -3.95 -6.46
CA ILE A 12 1.75 -4.13 -5.19
C ILE A 12 1.05 -5.23 -4.41
N THR A 13 1.81 -6.28 -4.08
CA THR A 13 1.32 -7.37 -3.25
C THR A 13 2.21 -7.50 -2.04
N ALA A 14 1.68 -7.16 -0.87
CA ALA A 14 2.41 -7.21 0.39
C ALA A 14 1.49 -7.68 1.52
N ARG A 15 2.05 -8.28 2.57
CA ARG A 15 1.26 -8.67 3.74
C ARG A 15 0.98 -7.47 4.64
N ALA A 16 2.02 -6.70 4.96
CA ALA A 16 1.89 -5.45 5.70
C ALA A 16 2.56 -4.32 4.91
N VAL A 17 1.88 -3.20 4.75
CA VAL A 17 2.41 -1.99 4.11
C VAL A 17 2.30 -0.81 5.06
N ASP A 18 3.40 -0.07 5.20
CA ASP A 18 3.47 1.18 5.94
C ASP A 18 3.71 2.32 4.95
N PHE A 19 2.69 3.13 4.72
CA PHE A 19 2.75 4.29 3.84
C PHE A 19 3.08 5.53 4.65
N ARG A 20 4.33 5.99 4.51
CA ARG A 20 4.82 7.26 5.06
C ARG A 20 4.12 8.46 4.41
N ALA A 21 4.15 9.62 5.05
CA ALA A 21 3.52 10.85 4.53
C ALA A 21 4.01 11.29 3.12
N THR A 22 5.14 10.77 2.64
CA THR A 22 5.66 11.04 1.29
C THR A 22 5.40 9.90 0.30
N ALA A 23 4.67 8.86 0.71
CA ALA A 23 4.38 7.72 -0.14
C ALA A 23 3.35 8.13 -1.21
N HIS A 24 3.71 7.90 -2.47
CA HIS A 24 2.82 8.02 -3.59
C HIS A 24 2.64 6.63 -4.21
N VAL A 25 1.42 6.12 -4.22
CA VAL A 25 1.13 4.79 -4.76
C VAL A 25 0.12 4.96 -5.86
N VAL A 26 0.44 4.42 -7.03
CA VAL A 26 -0.42 4.46 -8.21
C VAL A 26 -0.60 3.04 -8.75
N GLY A 27 -1.78 2.44 -8.54
CA GLY A 27 -2.10 1.10 -9.07
C GLY A 27 -2.90 0.20 -8.13
N ASP A 28 -3.02 -1.08 -8.51
CA ASP A 28 -3.67 -2.10 -7.69
C ASP A 28 -2.77 -2.52 -6.52
N THR A 29 -3.25 -2.32 -5.29
CA THR A 29 -2.52 -2.71 -4.08
C THR A 29 -3.32 -3.74 -3.30
N THR A 30 -2.77 -4.95 -3.20
CA THR A 30 -3.31 -6.02 -2.37
C THR A 30 -2.51 -6.12 -1.07
N HIS A 31 -3.15 -5.84 0.06
CA HIS A 31 -2.50 -5.83 1.39
C HIS A 31 -3.33 -6.56 2.46
N ASP A 32 -2.70 -7.19 3.45
CA ASP A 32 -3.42 -7.80 4.59
C ASP A 32 -3.59 -6.77 5.73
N ASP A 33 -2.51 -6.05 6.03
CA ASP A 33 -2.43 -4.95 6.99
C ASP A 33 -1.89 -3.68 6.31
N LEU A 34 -2.56 -2.55 6.50
CA LEU A 34 -2.17 -1.26 5.91
C LEU A 34 -2.17 -0.19 6.99
N GLN A 35 -1.00 0.40 7.19
CA GLN A 35 -0.80 1.58 8.01
C GLN A 35 -0.47 2.76 7.11
N MET A 36 -1.15 3.89 7.32
CA MET A 36 -1.04 5.06 6.46
C MET A 36 -0.88 6.31 7.33
N GLU A 37 0.21 7.02 7.12
CA GLU A 37 0.42 8.33 7.73
C GLU A 37 -0.33 9.43 6.99
N LYS A 38 -0.79 10.44 7.74
CA LYS A 38 -1.56 11.58 7.21
C LYS A 38 -0.67 12.41 6.27
N GLY A 39 -0.86 12.21 4.96
CA GLY A 39 -0.06 12.84 3.90
C GLY A 39 0.25 11.90 2.73
N ALA A 40 0.14 10.58 2.94
CA ALA A 40 0.28 9.61 1.87
C ALA A 40 -0.80 9.80 0.79
N CYS A 41 -0.41 9.69 -0.48
CA CYS A 41 -1.29 9.82 -1.64
C CYS A 41 -1.42 8.44 -2.30
N LEU A 42 -2.65 7.92 -2.31
CA LEU A 42 -2.97 6.59 -2.82
C LEU A 42 -3.98 6.77 -3.96
N ASP A 43 -3.54 6.48 -5.18
CA ASP A 43 -4.38 6.51 -6.38
C ASP A 43 -4.45 5.10 -6.97
N GLY A 44 -5.65 4.55 -7.09
CA GLY A 44 -5.84 3.19 -7.60
C GLY A 44 -6.68 2.31 -6.69
N ASN A 45 -6.53 1.00 -6.87
CA ASN A 45 -7.45 0.01 -6.34
C ASN A 45 -6.85 -0.74 -5.15
N PHE A 46 -7.27 -0.37 -3.94
CA PHE A 46 -6.74 -0.93 -2.70
C PHE A 46 -7.65 -2.05 -2.22
N ARG A 47 -7.19 -3.30 -2.39
CA ARG A 47 -7.92 -4.49 -1.98
C ARG A 47 -7.27 -5.07 -0.73
N LYS A 48 -8.05 -5.18 0.34
CA LYS A 48 -7.60 -5.95 1.50
C LYS A 48 -7.61 -7.43 1.11
N ARG A 49 -6.47 -8.11 1.25
CA ARG A 49 -6.36 -9.55 1.13
C ARG A 49 -7.06 -10.14 2.35
N VAL A 50 -8.36 -10.40 2.23
CA VAL A 50 -9.05 -11.23 3.20
C VAL A 50 -8.61 -12.66 2.90
N SER A 51 -7.68 -13.15 3.70
CA SER A 51 -7.46 -14.59 3.82
C SER A 51 -8.76 -15.15 4.39
N THR A 52 -9.69 -15.56 3.51
CA THR A 52 -10.82 -16.37 3.94
C THR A 52 -10.22 -17.75 4.20
N GLU A 53 -10.13 -18.09 5.48
CA GLU A 53 -9.89 -19.47 5.93
C GLU A 53 -11.05 -20.38 5.53
#